data_AF-A0A392PB46-F1
#
_entry.id   AF-A0A392PB46-F1
#
_cell.length_a   1.000
_cell.length_b   1.000
_cell.length_c   1.000
_cell.angle_alpha   90.00
_cell.angle_beta   90.00
_cell.angle_gamma   90.00
#
_symmetry.space_group_name_H-M   'P 1'
#
loop_
_entity.id
_entity.type
_entity.pdbx_description
1 polymer ?
#
loop_
_entity_poly.entity_id
_entity_poly.type
_entity_poly.pdbx_seq_one_letter_code
_entity_poly.pdbx_strand_id
1 'polypeptide(L)'
;RGFFLEIADLIRGLGLTILKGVMEARNDKIWAHFSVEANRDVTRMEIFMSLVRLLEQTVKGGASSSNAAVDNNMMVYHSIPQST
;
A
#
# COMPACT_ATOMS: atom_id res chain seq x y z
N ARG A 1 2.72 -10.42 8.73
CA ARG A 1 2.68 -9.23 7.83
C ARG A 1 1.48 -8.40 8.26
N GLY A 2 1.68 -7.13 8.64
CA GLY A 2 0.60 -6.23 9.09
C GLY A 2 0.44 -5.06 8.11
N PHE A 3 -0.70 -4.36 8.19
CA PHE A 3 -1.11 -3.29 7.25
C PHE A 3 -0.72 -1.88 7.68
N PHE A 4 0.29 -1.72 8.54
CA PHE A 4 0.50 -0.45 9.22
C PHE A 4 0.85 0.69 8.27
N LEU A 5 1.70 0.44 7.27
CA LEU A 5 2.07 1.47 6.30
C LEU A 5 0.91 1.74 5.34
N GLU A 6 0.20 0.70 4.89
CA GLU A 6 -0.97 0.83 4.03
C GLU A 6 -2.11 1.62 4.70
N ILE A 7 -2.32 1.40 6.00
CA ILE A 7 -3.27 2.18 6.80
C ILE A 7 -2.77 3.62 6.97
N ALA A 8 -1.46 3.84 7.18
CA ALA A 8 -0.90 5.18 7.29
C ALA A 8 -1.08 5.98 5.99
N ASP A 9 -0.83 5.35 4.85
CA ASP A 9 -1.03 5.94 3.52
C ASP A 9 -2.51 6.24 3.26
N LEU A 10 -3.41 5.31 3.63
CA LEU A 10 -4.85 5.52 3.56
C LEU A 10 -5.28 6.74 4.38
N ILE A 11 -4.86 6.83 5.65
CA ILE A 11 -5.21 7.94 6.55
C ILE A 11 -4.76 9.28 5.95
N ARG A 12 -3.53 9.34 5.42
CA ARG A 12 -3.01 10.55 4.75
C ARG A 12 -3.80 10.87 3.48
N GLY A 13 -4.19 9.87 2.70
CA GLY A 13 -5.02 10.02 1.50
C GLY A 13 -6.43 10.56 1.81
N LEU A 14 -6.95 10.28 3.01
CA LEU A 14 -8.21 10.85 3.51
C LEU A 14 -8.08 12.29 4.02
N GLY A 15 -6.88 12.89 3.99
CA GLY A 15 -6.65 14.25 4.50
C GLY A 15 -6.60 14.34 6.02
N LEU A 16 -6.44 13.21 6.71
CA LEU A 16 -6.27 13.18 8.17
C LEU A 16 -4.80 13.33 8.55
N THR A 17 -4.55 13.99 9.67
CA THR A 17 -3.20 14.10 10.23
C THR A 17 -2.97 12.98 11.23
N ILE A 18 -1.93 12.17 11.03
CA ILE A 18 -1.51 11.16 12.00
C ILE A 18 -0.74 11.85 13.12
N LEU A 19 -1.30 11.85 14.33
CA LEU A 19 -0.64 12.33 15.53
C LEU A 19 0.30 11.27 16.13
N LYS A 20 -0.12 10.00 16.06
CA LYS A 20 0.64 8.86 16.58
C LYS A 20 0.26 7.59 15.84
N GLY A 21 1.24 6.79 15.46
CA GLY A 21 1.06 5.39 15.04
C GLY A 21 1.83 4.46 15.97
N VAL A 22 1.18 3.42 16.48
CA VAL A 22 1.81 2.39 17.32
C VAL A 22 1.56 1.04 16.69
N MET A 23 2.60 0.22 16.61
CA MET A 23 2.49 -1.19 16.34
C MET A 23 3.09 -1.95 17.52
N GLU A 24 2.32 -2.87 18.10
CA GLU A 24 2.77 -3.64 19.26
C GLU A 24 2.40 -5.12 19.15
N ALA A 25 3.28 -5.97 19.68
CA ALA A 25 3.03 -7.39 19.80
C ALA A 25 2.31 -7.65 21.13
N ARG A 26 1.04 -8.05 21.05
CA ARG A 26 0.21 -8.44 22.19
C ARG A 26 -0.62 -9.65 21.81
N ASN A 27 -0.44 -10.76 22.50
CA ASN A 27 -1.17 -11.97 22.17
C ASN A 27 -0.25 -13.16 21.93
N ASP A 28 0.90 -12.99 21.26
CA ASP A 28 1.12 -13.54 19.89
C ASP A 28 0.53 -12.80 18.66
N LYS A 29 -0.17 -11.67 18.83
CA LYS A 29 -0.73 -10.90 17.71
C LYS A 29 -0.07 -9.56 17.55
N ILE A 30 -0.06 -9.06 16.31
CA ILE A 30 0.36 -7.69 16.02
C ILE A 30 -0.88 -6.80 16.01
N TRP A 31 -0.85 -5.76 16.84
CA TRP A 31 -1.85 -4.72 16.91
C TRP A 31 -1.29 -3.44 16.32
N ALA A 32 -2.13 -2.69 15.60
CA ALA A 32 -1.81 -1.38 15.08
C ALA A 32 -2.85 -0.38 15.56
N HIS A 33 -2.40 0.77 16.04
CA HIS A 33 -3.28 1.85 16.51
C HIS A 33 -2.79 3.20 15.99
N PHE A 34 -3.70 4.00 15.46
CA PHE A 34 -3.43 5.34 14.98
C PHE A 34 -4.31 6.36 15.70
N SER A 35 -3.68 7.38 16.28
CA SER A 35 -4.37 8.58 16.73
C SER A 35 -4.29 9.61 15.61
N VAL A 36 -5.44 10.14 15.20
CA VAL A 36 -5.56 11.01 14.04
C VAL A 36 -6.40 12.24 14.37
N GLU A 37 -6.10 13.35 13.71
CA GLU A 37 -6.85 14.60 13.78
C GLU A 37 -7.54 14.88 12.44
N ALA A 38 -8.80 15.30 12.50
CA ALA A 38 -9.61 15.68 11.34
C ALA A 38 -9.97 17.17 11.42
N ASN A 39 -9.77 17.91 10.33
CA ASN A 39 -9.91 19.37 10.38
C ASN A 39 -11.30 19.92 10.02
N ARG A 40 -12.19 19.19 9.32
CA ARG A 40 -13.67 19.35 9.39
C ARG A 40 -14.53 18.48 8.47
N ASP A 41 -13.99 17.90 7.40
CA ASP A 41 -14.86 17.33 6.34
C ASP A 41 -14.88 15.80 6.26
N VAL A 42 -14.19 15.11 7.17
CA VAL A 42 -14.11 13.63 7.17
C VAL A 42 -15.00 13.06 8.26
N THR A 43 -15.95 12.23 7.87
CA THR A 43 -16.81 11.51 8.82
C THR A 43 -16.15 10.22 9.30
N ARG A 44 -16.54 9.77 10.50
CA ARG A 44 -16.10 8.45 11.02
C ARG A 44 -16.50 7.30 10.09
N MET A 45 -17.63 7.43 9.39
CA MET A 45 -18.12 6.41 8.46
C MET A 45 -17.20 6.29 7.24
N GLU A 46 -16.73 7.40 6.67
CA GLU A 46 -15.80 7.39 5.53
C GLU A 46 -14.47 6.71 5.88
N ILE A 47 -13.96 6.98 7.09
CA ILE A 47 -12.75 6.32 7.61
C ILE A 47 -13.00 4.82 7.75
N PHE A 48 -14.12 4.43 8.38
CA PHE A 48 -14.46 3.03 8.61
C PHE A 48 -14.64 2.27 7.29
N MET A 49 -15.41 2.82 6.34
CA MET A 49 -15.62 2.23 5.03
C MET A 49 -14.31 2.07 4.23
N SER A 50 -13.42 3.06 4.30
CA SER A 50 -12.13 3.00 3.61
C SER A 50 -11.23 1.90 4.17
N LEU A 51 -11.19 1.73 5.50
CA LEU A 51 -10.48 0.64 6.16
C LEU A 51 -11.07 -0.73 5.82
N VAL A 52 -12.40 -0.86 5.79
CA VAL A 52 -13.07 -2.10 5.40
C VAL A 52 -12.70 -2.48 3.96
N ARG A 53 -12.75 -1.53 3.02
CA ARG A 53 -12.36 -1.77 1.62
C ARG A 53 -10.91 -2.21 1.48
N LEU A 54 -9.98 -1.60 2.21
CA LEU A 54 -8.56 -1.99 2.24
C LEU A 54 -8.38 -3.45 2.69
N LEU A 55 -9.11 -3.86 3.74
CA LEU A 55 -9.06 -5.21 4.27
C LEU A 55 -9.70 -6.22 3.30
N GLU A 56 -10.85 -5.90 2.71
CA GLU A 56 -11.52 -6.76 1.73
C GLU A 56 -10.66 -7.00 0.48
N GLN A 57 -9.99 -5.96 -0.02
CA GLN A 57 -9.07 -6.07 -1.16
C GLN A 57 -7.90 -6.99 -0.85
N THR A 58 -7.39 -6.96 0.39
CA THR A 58 -6.30 -7.87 0.74
C THR A 58 -6.77 -9.31 0.89
N VAL A 59 -7.98 -9.53 1.42
CA VAL A 59 -8.56 -10.88 1.52
C VAL A 59 -8.82 -11.49 0.14
N LYS A 60 -9.27 -10.69 -0.83
CA LYS A 60 -9.50 -11.14 -2.22
C LYS A 60 -8.22 -11.18 -3.07
N GLY A 61 -7.23 -10.33 -2.76
CA GLY A 61 -6.01 -10.10 -3.54
C GLY A 61 -4.82 -11.01 -3.22
N GLY A 62 -4.98 -12.02 -2.34
CA GLY A 62 -3.95 -13.02 -2.05
C GLY A 62 -3.47 -13.85 -3.26
N ALA A 63 -4.05 -13.65 -4.45
CA ALA A 63 -3.71 -14.34 -5.70
C ALA A 63 -3.01 -13.47 -6.76
N SER A 64 -2.74 -12.18 -6.52
CA SER A 64 -2.01 -11.35 -7.49
C SER A 64 -0.67 -10.87 -6.93
N SER A 65 0.25 -11.82 -6.76
CA SER A 65 1.68 -11.51 -6.77
C SER A 65 2.07 -11.15 -8.20
N SER A 66 1.87 -9.88 -8.60
CA SER A 66 2.47 -9.36 -9.82
C SER A 66 3.97 -9.15 -9.60
N ASN A 67 4.72 -10.25 -9.60
CA ASN A 67 6.14 -10.23 -9.94
C ASN A 67 6.19 -10.14 -11.47
N ALA A 68 6.03 -8.94 -12.04
CA ALA A 68 6.36 -8.70 -13.43
C ALA A 68 7.78 -8.13 -13.48
N ALA A 69 8.70 -9.03 -13.86
CA ALA A 69 10.12 -8.78 -14.03
C ALA A 69 10.39 -7.51 -14.85
N VAL A 70 11.44 -6.80 -14.44
CA VAL A 70 12.06 -5.73 -15.24
C VAL A 70 12.65 -6.36 -16.50
N ASP A 71 11.97 -6.23 -17.63
CA ASP A 71 12.54 -6.55 -18.95
C ASP A 71 13.27 -5.30 -19.45
N ASN A 72 14.53 -5.15 -19.03
CA ASN A 72 15.45 -4.18 -19.61
C ASN A 72 16.17 -4.84 -20.80
N ASN A 73 15.48 -5.01 -21.95
CA ASN A 73 16.19 -5.35 -23.18
C ASN A 73 16.73 -4.09 -23.85
N MET A 74 17.98 -3.81 -23.51
CA MET A 74 18.87 -2.79 -24.04
C MET A 74 18.96 -2.86 -25.58
N MET A 75 18.63 -1.75 -26.25
CA MET A 75 18.87 -1.53 -27.68
C MET A 75 20.36 -1.67 -27.99
N VAL A 76 20.78 -2.83 -28.48
CA VAL A 76 22.11 -3.01 -29.08
C VAL A 76 21.96 -2.85 -30.60
N TYR A 77 22.12 -1.61 -31.06
CA TYR A 77 22.50 -1.33 -32.44
C TYR A 77 23.90 -1.91 -32.65
N HIS A 78 24.05 -2.96 -33.46
CA HIS A 78 25.35 -3.33 -34.02
C HIS A 78 25.23 -3.70 -35.51
N SER A 79 26.21 -3.18 -36.24
CA SER A 79 26.28 -2.90 -37.66
C SER A 79 26.36 -4.11 -38.60
N ILE A 80 25.95 -3.88 -39.84
CA ILE A 80 26.18 -4.69 -41.06
C ILE A 80 27.69 -5.03 -41.21
N PRO A 81 28.03 -6.19 -41.79
CA PRO A 81 28.79 -6.12 -43.04
C PRO A 81 28.29 -7.10 -44.12
N GLN A 82 28.43 -6.65 -45.37
CA GLN A 82 28.27 -7.42 -46.61
C GLN A 82 29.18 -8.64 -46.65
N SER A 83 28.78 -9.68 -47.39
CA SER A 83 29.74 -10.41 -48.24
C SER A 83 29.07 -11.05 -49.46
N THR A 84 29.58 -10.62 -50.62
CA THR A 84 29.71 -11.29 -51.94
C THR A 84 28.62 -12.22 -52.46
#